data_AF-A0A1B6DKX8-F1
#
_entry.id   AF-A0A1B6DKX8-F1
#
_cell.length_a   1.000
_cell.length_b   1.000
_cell.length_c   1.000
_cell.angle_alpha   90.00
_cell.angle_beta   90.00
_cell.angle_gamma   90.00
#
_symmetry.space_group_name_H-M   'P 1'
#
loop_
_entity.id
_entity.type
_entity.pdbx_description
1 polymer ?
#
loop_
_entity_poly.entity_id
_entity_poly.type
_entity_poly.pdbx_seq_one_letter_code
_entity_poly.pdbx_strand_id
1 'polypeptide(L)'
;IIDEAFNSYRYLIKNSTFCSENFCLKKLEEPSENEVDNIETSLEVLNILLNSYFKQKTIILIDNYDALIQGLIVNKLFDKYIIELFFALNSNLLKRNHTIAGILITSVYNLGEDVVPSNVQRYSVLQHNPLSTYFGMTETEVYGKLQNDREKEALANHIEDNFGG
;
A
#
# COMPACT_ATOMS: atom_id res chain seq x y z
N ILE A 1 -13.53 9.59 -5.37
CA ILE A 1 -12.08 9.43 -5.10
C ILE A 1 -11.24 9.48 -6.38
N ILE A 2 -11.28 8.50 -7.29
CA ILE A 2 -10.41 8.52 -8.49
C ILE A 2 -10.73 9.72 -9.41
N ASP A 3 -12.01 9.97 -9.67
CA ASP A 3 -12.43 11.11 -10.49
C ASP A 3 -12.08 12.47 -9.86
N GLU A 4 -12.20 12.58 -8.53
CA GLU A 4 -11.82 13.78 -7.78
C GLU A 4 -10.31 14.02 -7.82
N ALA A 5 -9.52 12.95 -7.65
CA ALA A 5 -8.08 13.03 -7.80
C ALA A 5 -7.72 13.47 -9.22
N PHE A 6 -8.30 12.85 -10.25
CA PHE A 6 -8.04 13.23 -11.62
C PHE A 6 -8.40 14.70 -11.92
N ASN A 7 -9.57 15.15 -11.48
CA ASN A 7 -9.98 16.54 -11.61
C ASN A 7 -9.00 17.50 -10.93
N SER A 8 -8.49 17.13 -9.75
CA SER A 8 -7.48 17.91 -9.03
C SER A 8 -6.15 18.00 -9.81
N TYR A 9 -5.82 16.98 -10.61
CA TYR A 9 -4.60 16.89 -11.41
C TYR A 9 -4.79 17.22 -12.90
N ARG A 10 -5.93 17.79 -13.31
CA ARG A 10 -6.22 18.11 -14.72
C ARG A 10 -5.17 19.03 -15.36
N TYR A 11 -4.47 19.83 -14.57
CA TYR A 11 -3.39 20.69 -15.06
C TYR A 11 -2.23 19.91 -15.70
N LEU A 12 -2.02 18.64 -15.34
CA LEU A 12 -0.98 17.78 -15.91
C LEU A 12 -1.17 17.54 -17.41
N ILE A 13 -2.43 17.59 -17.88
CA ILE A 13 -2.80 17.37 -19.29
C ILE A 13 -2.25 18.48 -20.18
N LYS A 14 -2.20 19.73 -19.68
CA LYS A 14 -1.88 20.92 -20.48
C LYS A 14 -0.49 20.89 -21.13
N ASN A 15 0.45 20.15 -20.54
CA ASN A 15 1.83 20.01 -21.04
C ASN A 15 2.18 18.57 -21.45
N SER A 16 1.19 17.68 -21.53
CA SER A 16 1.42 16.29 -21.91
C SER A 16 1.55 16.18 -23.44
N THR A 17 2.67 15.65 -23.91
CA THR A 17 2.83 15.21 -25.32
C THR A 17 2.27 13.81 -25.56
N PHE A 18 1.93 13.10 -24.49
CA PHE A 18 1.48 11.72 -24.52
C PHE A 18 -0.01 11.60 -24.86
N CYS A 19 -0.80 12.58 -24.43
CA CYS A 19 -2.25 12.50 -24.45
C CYS A 19 -2.86 13.86 -24.79
N SER A 20 -3.75 13.89 -25.79
CA SER A 20 -4.66 15.01 -25.97
C SER A 20 -5.69 15.01 -24.85
N GLU A 21 -6.12 16.19 -24.38
CA GLU A 21 -7.07 16.31 -23.27
C GLU A 21 -8.32 15.43 -23.48
N ASN A 22 -8.83 15.41 -24.70
CA ASN A 22 -9.98 14.59 -25.08
C ASN A 22 -9.72 13.09 -25.00
N PHE A 23 -8.51 12.59 -25.27
CA PHE A 23 -8.21 11.16 -25.19
C PHE A 23 -8.15 10.68 -23.73
N CYS A 24 -7.52 11.47 -22.85
CA CYS A 24 -7.40 11.12 -21.43
C CYS A 24 -8.75 11.20 -20.74
N LEU A 25 -9.51 12.26 -21.01
CA LEU A 25 -10.87 12.41 -20.48
C LEU A 25 -11.77 11.29 -20.98
N LYS A 26 -11.75 10.95 -22.28
CA LYS A 26 -12.59 9.89 -22.82
C LYS A 26 -12.27 8.52 -22.22
N LYS A 27 -10.99 8.20 -21.95
CA LYS A 27 -10.59 6.95 -21.31
C LYS A 27 -11.00 6.85 -19.83
N LEU A 28 -11.35 7.97 -19.21
CA LEU A 28 -11.82 8.06 -17.83
C LEU A 28 -13.35 8.22 -17.74
N GLU A 29 -13.95 8.86 -18.74
CA GLU A 29 -15.40 9.13 -18.85
C GLU A 29 -16.16 7.99 -19.55
N GLU A 30 -15.50 7.09 -20.28
CA GLU A 30 -16.06 5.86 -20.82
C GLU A 30 -15.61 4.66 -19.97
N PRO A 31 -16.16 4.49 -18.75
CA PRO A 31 -15.85 3.34 -17.93
C PRO A 31 -16.25 2.05 -18.67
N SER A 32 -15.36 1.06 -18.69
CA SER A 32 -15.74 -0.32 -18.99
C SER A 32 -16.80 -0.80 -18.01
N GLU A 33 -17.60 -1.78 -18.42
CA GLU A 33 -18.59 -2.44 -17.54
C GLU A 33 -17.92 -3.08 -16.30
N ASN A 34 -16.61 -3.35 -16.38
CA ASN A 34 -15.80 -3.84 -15.27
C ASN A 34 -15.14 -2.69 -14.50
N GLU A 35 -15.50 -2.51 -13.24
CA GLU A 35 -14.92 -1.49 -12.36
C GLU A 35 -13.42 -1.66 -12.12
N VAL A 36 -12.92 -2.90 -12.13
CA VAL A 36 -11.48 -3.18 -11.91
C VAL A 36 -10.64 -2.63 -13.06
N ASP A 37 -11.09 -2.85 -14.29
CA ASP A 37 -10.41 -2.38 -15.50
C ASP A 37 -10.38 -0.85 -15.56
N ASN A 38 -11.42 -0.18 -15.02
CA ASN A 38 -11.47 1.27 -14.90
C ASN A 38 -10.44 1.81 -13.92
N ILE A 39 -10.28 1.16 -12.76
CA ILE A 39 -9.31 1.56 -11.74
C ILE A 39 -7.89 1.40 -12.27
N GLU A 40 -7.57 0.25 -12.88
CA GLU A 40 -6.26 -0.01 -13.46
C GLU A 40 -5.92 1.02 -14.54
N THR A 41 -6.86 1.27 -15.46
CA THR A 41 -6.69 2.24 -16.54
C THR A 41 -6.50 3.65 -16.00
N SER A 42 -7.27 4.05 -15.00
CA SER A 42 -7.20 5.38 -14.41
C SER A 42 -5.86 5.63 -13.72
N LEU A 43 -5.37 4.65 -12.97
CA LEU A 43 -4.06 4.70 -12.33
C LEU A 43 -2.92 4.77 -13.35
N GLU A 44 -3.01 3.98 -14.41
CA GLU A 44 -2.01 4.00 -15.49
C GLU A 44 -1.96 5.37 -16.16
N VAL A 45 -3.10 5.94 -16.53
CA VAL A 45 -3.20 7.26 -17.17
C VAL A 45 -2.64 8.35 -16.27
N LEU A 46 -3.06 8.39 -15.00
CA LEU A 46 -2.57 9.38 -14.04
C LEU A 46 -1.05 9.30 -13.88
N ASN A 47 -0.51 8.08 -13.80
CA ASN A 47 0.90 7.88 -13.61
C ASN A 47 1.74 8.32 -14.83
N ILE A 48 1.26 8.06 -16.05
CA ILE A 48 1.93 8.54 -17.27
C ILE A 48 1.89 10.07 -17.34
N LEU A 49 0.79 10.69 -16.93
CA LEU A 49 0.68 12.16 -16.87
C LEU A 49 1.66 12.75 -15.86
N LEU A 50 1.76 12.18 -14.66
CA LEU A 50 2.73 12.60 -13.63
C LEU A 50 4.17 12.46 -14.14
N ASN A 51 4.51 11.32 -14.72
CA ASN A 51 5.84 11.09 -15.28
C ASN A 51 6.15 12.05 -16.43
N SER A 52 5.18 12.28 -17.32
CA SER A 52 5.34 13.19 -18.45
C SER A 52 5.54 14.63 -18.00
N TYR A 53 4.86 15.07 -16.94
CA TYR A 53 4.92 16.44 -16.45
C TYR A 53 6.19 16.68 -15.62
N PHE A 54 6.48 15.81 -14.65
CA PHE A 54 7.61 15.97 -13.74
C PHE A 54 8.92 15.40 -14.28
N LYS A 55 8.88 14.62 -15.37
CA LYS A 55 10.02 13.92 -15.98
C LYS A 55 10.74 12.99 -15.00
N GLN A 56 10.00 12.44 -14.05
CA GLN A 56 10.49 11.54 -13.00
C GLN A 56 9.56 10.34 -12.88
N LYS A 57 10.11 9.18 -12.54
CA LYS A 57 9.29 8.01 -12.23
C LYS A 57 8.48 8.26 -10.95
N THR A 58 7.24 7.81 -10.93
CA THR A 58 6.33 8.02 -9.79
C THR A 58 6.51 6.90 -8.76
N ILE A 59 6.32 7.23 -7.49
CA ILE A 59 6.18 6.25 -6.41
C ILE A 59 4.71 6.24 -6.00
N ILE A 60 4.12 5.05 -5.89
CA ILE A 60 2.77 4.89 -5.36
C ILE A 60 2.87 4.58 -3.87
N LEU A 61 2.16 5.36 -3.05
CA LEU A 61 2.02 5.12 -1.62
C LEU A 61 0.61 4.60 -1.34
N ILE A 62 0.51 3.40 -0.78
CA ILE A 62 -0.74 2.84 -0.27
C ILE A 62 -0.65 2.84 1.25
N ASP A 63 -1.32 3.80 1.88
CA ASP A 63 -1.31 3.93 3.33
C ASP A 63 -2.37 3.03 3.98
N ASN A 64 -2.01 2.36 5.07
CA ASN A 64 -2.86 1.52 5.91
C ASN A 64 -3.79 0.60 5.09
N TYR A 65 -3.22 -0.19 4.17
CA TYR A 65 -4.02 -1.06 3.31
C TYR A 65 -4.83 -2.08 4.12
N ASP A 66 -4.36 -2.43 5.30
CA ASP A 66 -4.98 -3.36 6.22
C ASP A 66 -6.30 -2.85 6.79
N ALA A 67 -6.47 -1.53 6.92
CA ALA A 67 -7.75 -0.93 7.27
C ALA A 67 -8.86 -1.28 6.26
N LEU A 68 -8.52 -1.43 4.97
CA LEU A 68 -9.46 -1.86 3.93
C LEU A 68 -9.89 -3.33 4.10
N ILE A 69 -9.02 -4.14 4.70
CA ILE A 69 -9.17 -5.61 4.78
C ILE A 69 -9.56 -6.03 6.22
N GLN A 70 -9.61 -5.10 7.19
CA GLN A 70 -10.04 -5.34 8.57
C GLN A 70 -11.41 -6.03 8.67
N GLY A 71 -12.35 -5.70 7.79
CA GLY A 71 -13.67 -6.35 7.73
C GLY A 71 -13.61 -7.85 7.33
N LEU A 72 -12.52 -8.30 6.72
CA LEU A 72 -12.32 -9.67 6.21
C LEU A 72 -11.53 -10.56 7.18
N ILE A 73 -10.94 -9.98 8.23
CA ILE A 73 -10.23 -10.69 9.32
C ILE A 73 -11.17 -11.70 10.00
N VAL A 74 -12.45 -11.35 10.13
CA VAL A 74 -13.49 -12.23 10.71
C VAL A 74 -13.67 -13.54 9.91
N ASN A 75 -13.32 -13.54 8.62
CA ASN A 75 -13.62 -14.65 7.70
C ASN A 75 -12.41 -15.51 7.31
N LYS A 76 -11.21 -15.31 7.90
CA LYS A 76 -9.96 -16.01 7.50
C LYS A 76 -9.58 -15.87 6.01
N LEU A 77 -10.18 -14.92 5.31
CA LEU A 77 -9.88 -14.64 3.90
C LEU A 77 -8.80 -13.57 3.74
N PHE A 78 -8.34 -12.99 4.86
CA PHE A 78 -7.35 -11.91 4.91
C PHE A 78 -6.14 -12.24 4.03
N ASP A 79 -5.49 -13.38 4.24
CA ASP A 79 -4.28 -13.75 3.49
C ASP A 79 -4.53 -13.85 1.98
N LYS A 80 -5.69 -14.38 1.56
CA LYS A 80 -6.04 -14.50 0.14
C LYS A 80 -6.12 -13.14 -0.55
N TYR A 81 -6.86 -12.19 0.03
CA TYR A 81 -7.02 -10.86 -0.56
C TYR A 81 -5.74 -10.04 -0.56
N ILE A 82 -4.90 -10.24 0.47
CA ILE A 82 -3.58 -9.66 0.54
C ILE A 82 -2.69 -10.17 -0.58
N ILE A 83 -2.66 -11.50 -0.78
CA ILE A 83 -1.90 -12.13 -1.85
C ILE A 83 -2.39 -11.59 -3.20
N GLU A 84 -3.70 -11.54 -3.43
CA GLU A 84 -4.29 -10.97 -4.65
C GLU A 84 -3.88 -9.51 -4.88
N LEU A 85 -3.86 -8.68 -3.82
CA LEU A 85 -3.38 -7.30 -3.89
C LEU A 85 -1.91 -7.24 -4.31
N PHE A 86 -1.02 -7.95 -3.63
CA PHE A 86 0.41 -7.95 -3.98
C PHE A 86 0.64 -8.48 -5.40
N PHE A 87 -0.10 -9.50 -5.82
CA PHE A 87 -0.05 -9.99 -7.20
C PHE A 87 -0.48 -8.91 -8.19
N ALA A 88 -1.64 -8.26 -8.01
CA ALA A 88 -2.11 -7.22 -8.90
C ALA A 88 -1.12 -6.05 -9.02
N LEU A 89 -0.58 -5.59 -7.88
CA LEU A 89 0.41 -4.51 -7.85
C LEU A 89 1.72 -4.89 -8.58
N ASN A 90 2.15 -6.15 -8.44
CA ASN A 90 3.40 -6.62 -9.01
C ASN A 90 3.27 -6.95 -10.51
N SER A 91 2.21 -7.66 -10.92
CA SER A 91 2.01 -8.12 -12.29
C SER A 91 1.47 -7.03 -13.22
N ASN A 92 0.52 -6.22 -12.75
CA ASN A 92 -0.24 -5.31 -13.60
C ASN A 92 0.34 -3.90 -13.54
N LEU A 93 0.64 -3.40 -12.34
CA LEU A 93 1.18 -2.06 -12.16
C LEU A 93 2.69 -2.00 -12.41
N LEU A 94 3.50 -2.71 -11.63
CA LEU A 94 4.96 -2.58 -11.70
C LEU A 94 5.57 -3.14 -12.99
N LYS A 95 5.19 -4.35 -13.40
CA LYS A 95 5.80 -5.01 -14.57
C LYS A 95 5.41 -4.39 -15.91
N ARG A 96 4.18 -3.89 -16.04
CA ARG A 96 3.69 -3.29 -17.30
C ARG A 96 4.00 -1.80 -17.40
N ASN A 97 4.23 -1.11 -16.28
CA ASN A 97 4.38 0.34 -16.27
C ASN A 97 5.82 0.79 -15.97
N HIS A 98 6.55 1.17 -17.02
CA HIS A 98 7.93 1.68 -16.91
C HIS A 98 8.06 3.05 -16.24
N THR A 99 6.94 3.73 -15.98
CA THR A 99 6.92 5.06 -15.35
C THR A 99 6.83 4.99 -13.82
N ILE A 100 6.61 3.80 -13.22
CA ILE A 100 6.64 3.58 -11.77
C ILE A 100 8.07 3.24 -11.34
N ALA A 101 8.56 3.89 -10.28
CA ALA A 101 9.82 3.56 -9.63
C ALA A 101 9.65 2.42 -8.61
N GLY A 102 8.54 2.43 -7.88
CA GLY A 102 8.21 1.44 -6.87
C GLY A 102 6.88 1.75 -6.20
N ILE A 103 6.48 0.86 -5.30
CA ILE A 103 5.29 1.02 -4.46
C ILE A 103 5.75 0.90 -3.02
N LEU A 104 5.36 1.87 -2.20
CA LEU A 104 5.49 1.82 -0.75
C LEU A 104 4.11 1.55 -0.17
N ILE A 105 4.03 0.56 0.71
CA ILE A 105 2.78 0.12 1.31
C ILE A 105 2.97 0.10 2.84
N THR A 106 2.02 0.65 3.59
CA THR A 106 2.05 0.67 5.06
C THR A 106 0.89 -0.13 5.64
N SER A 107 1.12 -0.71 6.81
CA SER A 107 0.13 -1.50 7.56
C SER A 107 0.49 -1.52 9.03
N VAL A 108 -0.51 -1.67 9.87
CA VAL A 108 -0.33 -1.96 11.30
C VAL A 108 -0.08 -3.45 11.51
N TYR A 109 -0.74 -4.31 10.72
CA TYR A 109 -0.49 -5.76 10.76
C TYR A 109 0.78 -6.15 10.01
N ASN A 110 1.59 -6.99 10.66
CA ASN A 110 2.71 -7.68 10.04
C ASN A 110 2.17 -8.90 9.29
N LEU A 111 2.54 -9.06 8.02
CA LEU A 111 2.20 -10.25 7.24
C LEU A 111 3.25 -11.33 7.45
N GLY A 112 2.87 -12.61 7.40
CA GLY A 112 3.84 -13.70 7.38
C GLY A 112 4.79 -13.63 6.18
N GLU A 113 5.97 -14.23 6.27
CA GLU A 113 6.89 -14.34 5.13
C GLU A 113 6.26 -15.11 3.97
N ASP A 114 5.42 -16.10 4.27
CA ASP A 114 4.72 -16.93 3.27
C ASP A 114 3.68 -16.18 2.43
N VAL A 115 3.27 -14.99 2.89
CA VAL A 115 2.21 -14.18 2.25
C VAL A 115 2.81 -13.14 1.30
N VAL A 116 4.01 -12.65 1.60
CA VAL A 116 4.63 -11.54 0.86
C VAL A 116 5.62 -12.08 -0.17
N PRO A 117 5.47 -11.73 -1.47
CA PRO A 117 6.40 -12.19 -2.50
C PRO A 117 7.85 -11.77 -2.22
N SER A 118 8.81 -12.63 -2.58
CA SER A 118 10.24 -12.43 -2.33
C SER A 118 10.84 -11.17 -2.99
N ASN A 119 10.15 -10.58 -3.97
CA ASN A 119 10.58 -9.34 -4.61
C ASN A 119 10.06 -8.06 -3.91
N VAL A 120 9.46 -8.20 -2.73
CA VAL A 120 9.02 -7.09 -1.86
C VAL A 120 9.99 -6.98 -0.69
N GLN A 121 10.54 -5.80 -0.47
CA GLN A 121 11.33 -5.51 0.74
C GLN A 121 10.39 -5.07 1.87
N ARG A 122 10.55 -5.68 3.04
CA ARG A 122 9.81 -5.33 4.25
C ARG A 122 10.68 -4.48 5.16
N TYR A 123 10.07 -3.43 5.72
CA TYR A 123 10.68 -2.62 6.77
C TYR A 123 9.70 -2.53 7.93
N SER A 124 10.13 -3.01 9.10
CA SER A 124 9.40 -2.80 10.35
C SER A 124 10.06 -1.67 11.12
N VAL A 125 9.28 -0.61 11.39
CA VAL A 125 9.72 0.52 12.22
C VAL A 125 10.13 0.04 13.61
N LEU A 126 9.47 -1.01 14.12
CA LEU A 126 9.75 -1.59 15.44
C LEU A 126 11.10 -2.33 15.48
N GLN A 127 11.47 -3.02 14.41
CA GLN A 127 12.69 -3.84 14.39
C GLN A 127 13.95 -3.05 14.02
N HIS A 128 13.85 -2.00 13.20
CA HIS A 128 15.02 -1.42 12.53
C HIS A 128 15.42 -0.03 13.03
N ASN A 129 14.69 0.59 13.97
CA ASN A 129 14.95 1.97 14.37
C ASN A 129 14.60 2.24 15.85
N PRO A 130 15.37 3.08 16.59
CA PRO A 130 14.96 3.60 17.89
C PRO A 130 13.66 4.41 17.86
N LEU A 131 13.01 4.62 16.71
CA LEU A 131 11.68 5.23 16.65
C LEU A 131 10.65 4.50 17.53
N SER A 132 10.79 3.18 17.75
CA SER A 132 9.95 2.44 18.72
C SER A 132 10.05 2.98 20.16
N THR A 133 11.14 3.67 20.50
CA THR A 133 11.32 4.32 21.81
C THR A 133 10.66 5.70 21.91
N TYR A 134 10.21 6.26 20.79
CA TYR A 134 9.59 7.60 20.73
C TYR A 134 8.15 7.61 20.20
N PHE A 135 7.70 6.52 19.55
CA PHE A 135 6.38 6.40 18.95
C PHE A 135 5.64 5.15 19.43
N GLY A 136 4.36 5.32 19.76
CA GLY A 136 3.54 4.26 20.35
C GLY A 136 3.70 4.17 21.87
N MET A 137 3.30 3.04 22.45
CA MET A 137 3.61 2.73 23.84
C MET A 137 5.00 2.08 23.90
N THR A 138 5.89 2.63 24.73
CA THR A 138 7.20 2.04 24.97
C THR A 138 7.08 0.70 25.70
N GLU A 139 8.06 -0.18 25.56
CA GLU A 139 8.11 -1.45 26.33
C GLU A 139 7.91 -1.20 27.83
N THR A 140 8.54 -0.15 28.37
CA THR A 140 8.41 0.20 29.79
C THR A 140 6.97 0.54 30.17
N GLU A 141 6.25 1.29 29.32
CA GLU A 141 4.85 1.64 29.54
C GLU A 141 3.91 0.44 29.38
N VAL A 142 4.21 -0.49 28.47
CA VAL A 142 3.43 -1.71 28.28
C VAL A 142 3.66 -2.66 29.46
N TYR A 143 4.90 -2.99 29.79
CA TYR A 143 5.24 -3.86 30.92
C TYR A 143 4.81 -3.25 32.27
N GLY A 144 4.80 -1.93 32.39
CA GLY A 144 4.29 -1.21 33.56
C GLY A 144 2.78 -1.32 33.76
N LYS A 145 2.02 -1.67 32.72
CA LYS A 145 0.57 -1.94 32.82
C LYS A 145 0.22 -3.39 33.14
N LEU A 146 1.18 -4.31 33.03
CA LEU A 146 0.98 -5.73 33.33
C LEU A 146 1.17 -5.97 34.83
N GLN A 147 0.24 -6.70 35.45
CA GLN A 147 0.16 -6.80 36.92
C GLN A 147 1.03 -7.92 37.49
N ASN A 148 1.37 -8.94 36.69
CA ASN A 148 2.09 -10.12 37.16
C ASN A 148 3.08 -10.64 36.10
N ASP A 149 4.04 -11.44 36.55
CA ASP A 149 5.12 -11.94 35.70
C ASP A 149 4.62 -12.88 34.59
N ARG A 150 3.49 -13.57 34.83
CA ARG A 150 2.86 -14.45 33.84
C ARG A 150 2.31 -13.67 32.65
N GLU A 151 1.72 -12.50 32.87
CA GLU A 151 1.27 -11.61 31.79
C GLU A 151 2.43 -11.07 30.98
N LYS A 152 3.55 -10.74 31.65
CA LYS A 152 4.77 -10.27 30.97
C LYS A 152 5.38 -11.36 30.10
N GLU A 153 5.45 -12.58 30.62
CA GLU A 153 5.96 -13.74 29.89
C GLU A 153 5.06 -14.13 28.71
N ALA A 154 3.74 -14.07 28.88
CA ALA A 154 2.78 -14.29 27.80
C ALA A 154 2.90 -13.24 26.69
N LEU A 155 3.10 -11.97 27.04
CA LEU A 155 3.33 -10.90 26.07
C LEU A 155 4.67 -11.08 25.35
N ALA A 156 5.74 -11.41 26.08
CA ALA A 156 7.06 -11.64 25.49
C ALA A 156 7.03 -12.76 24.45
N ASN A 157 6.42 -13.90 24.80
CA ASN A 157 6.22 -15.02 23.88
C ASN A 157 5.37 -14.60 22.66
N HIS A 158 4.29 -13.85 22.88
CA HIS A 158 3.45 -13.35 21.79
C HIS A 158 4.21 -12.40 20.84
N ILE A 159 5.08 -11.55 21.38
CA ILE A 159 5.93 -10.67 20.58
C ILE A 159 6.92 -11.49 19.74
N GLU A 160 7.59 -12.45 20.37
CA GLU A 160 8.55 -13.33 19.70
C GLU A 160 7.90 -14.15 18.58
N ASP A 161 6.73 -14.76 18.85
CA ASP A 161 6.00 -15.60 17.91
C ASP A 161 5.44 -14.83 16.68
N ASN A 162 5.08 -13.55 16.85
CA ASN A 162 4.34 -12.80 15.81
C ASN A 162 5.18 -11.70 15.14
N PHE A 163 6.22 -11.21 15.80
CA PHE A 163 6.99 -10.08 15.32
C PHE A 163 8.47 -10.37 15.15
N GLY A 164 8.98 -11.51 15.64
CA GLY A 164 10.40 -11.87 15.52
C GLY A 164 11.30 -10.90 16.28
N GLY A 165 11.88 -11.38 17.38
CA GLY A 165 12.86 -10.63 18.17
C GLY A 165 14.13 -10.29 17.41
#